data_AF-A0A7V9U9S4-F1
#
_entry.id   AF-A0A7V9U9S4-F1
#
_cell.length_a   1.000
_cell.length_b   1.000
_cell.length_c   1.000
_cell.angle_alpha   90.00
_cell.angle_beta   90.00
_cell.angle_gamma   90.00
#
_symmetry.space_group_name_H-M   'P 1'
#
loop_
_entity.id
_entity.type
_entity.pdbx_description
1 polymer ?
#
loop_
_entity_poly.entity_id
_entity_poly.type
_entity_poly.pdbx_seq_one_letter_code
_entity_poly.pdbx_strand_id
1 'polypeptide(L)'
;FYKAGVDRYYNSTWHADRQSTTYRSKTRLGGANALNIWLVDFKYLGMATFPWDYASNPKIDGIRVQYSSLPGGSITNYNEGKTATHEAGHWFGLYHTFQGGCTSTNDEVADTPAQSSSTSGCPTGRDSCSLPGLDPINNYMDYSYDNCYNQYTPNQSSRISQMWTAYRG
;
A
#
# COMPACT_ATOMS: atom_id res chain seq x y z
N PHE A 1 -9.34 -5.99 13.91
CA PHE A 1 -9.78 -4.70 13.35
C PHE A 1 -11.30 -4.65 13.29
N TYR A 2 -11.91 -3.48 13.46
CA TYR A 2 -13.33 -3.25 13.19
C TYR A 2 -13.49 -1.98 12.35
N LYS A 3 -14.57 -1.88 11.59
CA LYS A 3 -14.88 -0.68 10.80
C LYS A 3 -15.43 0.40 11.72
N ALA A 4 -14.70 1.51 11.89
CA ALA A 4 -15.12 2.61 12.76
C ALA A 4 -16.25 3.47 12.17
N GLY A 5 -16.30 3.68 10.85
CA GLY A 5 -17.31 4.52 10.21
C GLY A 5 -17.14 4.64 8.70
N VAL A 6 -18.05 5.39 8.07
CA VAL A 6 -17.93 5.89 6.68
C VAL A 6 -18.51 7.29 6.63
N ASP A 7 -17.70 8.25 6.24
CA ASP A 7 -18.13 9.61 5.96
C ASP A 7 -18.14 9.87 4.46
N ARG A 8 -19.04 10.73 4.00
CA ARG A 8 -19.13 11.15 2.59
C ARG A 8 -19.05 12.66 2.52
N TYR A 9 -18.13 13.16 1.69
CA TYR A 9 -17.93 14.58 1.46
C TYR A 9 -18.17 14.90 -0.01
N TYR A 10 -19.16 15.74 -0.29
CA TYR A 10 -19.51 16.15 -1.65
C TYR A 10 -18.68 17.37 -2.06
N ASN A 11 -17.46 17.13 -2.53
CA ASN A 11 -16.54 18.18 -2.96
C ASN A 11 -15.67 17.70 -4.14
N SER A 12 -15.86 18.29 -5.32
CA SER A 12 -15.15 17.90 -6.55
C SER A 12 -13.64 18.18 -6.49
N THR A 13 -13.22 19.22 -5.77
CA THR A 13 -11.80 19.55 -5.60
C THR A 13 -11.09 18.50 -4.73
N TRP A 14 -11.76 18.03 -3.68
CA TRP A 14 -11.24 16.99 -2.79
C TRP A 14 -11.27 15.62 -3.46
N HIS A 15 -12.37 15.32 -4.17
CA HIS A 15 -12.47 14.09 -4.93
C HIS A 15 -11.35 14.02 -5.98
N ALA A 16 -11.06 15.10 -6.71
CA ALA A 16 -9.94 15.15 -7.66
C ALA A 16 -8.54 15.25 -7.02
N ASP A 17 -8.42 15.01 -5.70
CA ASP A 17 -7.19 15.05 -4.90
C ASP A 17 -6.39 16.38 -4.94
N ARG A 18 -6.98 17.50 -5.39
CA ARG A 18 -6.28 18.78 -5.60
C ARG A 18 -5.94 19.54 -4.31
N GLN A 19 -6.34 19.02 -3.14
CA GLN A 19 -6.10 19.61 -1.82
C GLN A 19 -5.84 18.55 -0.75
N SER A 20 -5.05 17.52 -1.09
CA SER A 20 -4.75 16.36 -0.24
C SER A 20 -4.54 16.68 1.23
N THR A 21 -3.58 17.55 1.54
CA THR A 21 -3.25 17.93 2.92
C THR A 21 -4.44 18.55 3.65
N THR A 22 -5.23 19.38 2.96
CA THR A 22 -6.36 20.10 3.57
C THR A 22 -7.51 19.16 3.91
N TYR A 23 -7.98 18.34 2.98
CA TYR A 23 -9.14 17.50 3.26
C TYR A 23 -8.78 16.36 4.21
N ARG A 24 -7.59 15.76 4.10
CA ARG A 24 -7.13 14.72 5.03
C ARG A 24 -7.05 15.27 6.44
N SER A 25 -6.42 16.42 6.62
CA SER A 25 -6.33 17.11 7.92
C SER A 25 -7.69 17.43 8.55
N LYS A 26 -8.71 17.74 7.72
CA LYS A 26 -10.06 18.05 8.19
C LYS A 26 -10.93 16.83 8.48
N THR A 27 -10.65 15.69 7.85
CA THR A 27 -11.55 14.53 7.82
C THR A 27 -10.95 13.28 8.47
N ARG A 28 -9.66 13.31 8.83
CA ARG A 28 -9.01 12.21 9.55
C ARG A 28 -9.68 12.03 10.92
N LEU A 29 -9.99 10.78 11.24
CA LEU A 29 -10.56 10.38 12.53
C LEU A 29 -9.63 9.41 13.28
N GLY A 30 -9.68 9.45 14.62
CA GLY A 30 -8.89 8.58 15.49
C GLY A 30 -7.40 8.96 15.59
N GLY A 31 -6.63 8.14 16.31
CA GLY A 31 -5.20 8.33 16.56
C GLY A 31 -4.30 7.54 15.61
N ALA A 32 -3.06 7.27 16.06
CA ALA A 32 -2.05 6.51 15.31
C ALA A 32 -2.55 5.11 14.93
N ASN A 33 -3.38 4.50 15.78
CA ASN A 33 -3.98 3.18 15.63
C ASN A 33 -5.19 3.12 14.68
N ALA A 34 -5.57 4.22 14.02
CA ALA A 34 -6.72 4.29 13.13
C ALA A 34 -6.28 4.55 11.67
N LEU A 35 -6.45 3.55 10.81
CA LEU A 35 -6.25 3.68 9.37
C LEU A 35 -7.42 4.43 8.73
N ASN A 36 -7.14 5.61 8.17
CA ASN A 36 -8.08 6.36 7.36
C ASN A 36 -7.84 6.05 5.88
N ILE A 37 -8.92 5.78 5.13
CA ILE A 37 -8.88 5.46 3.71
C ILE A 37 -9.73 6.50 2.97
N TRP A 38 -9.09 7.31 2.11
CA TRP A 38 -9.78 8.28 1.28
C TRP A 38 -9.92 7.77 -0.16
N LEU A 39 -11.16 7.70 -0.64
CA LEU A 39 -11.46 7.35 -2.03
C LEU A 39 -11.47 8.62 -2.89
N VAL A 40 -10.52 8.72 -3.81
CA VAL A 40 -10.28 9.91 -4.64
C VAL A 40 -10.17 9.53 -6.12
N ASP A 41 -10.28 10.50 -7.00
CA ASP A 41 -10.01 10.42 -8.43
C ASP A 41 -8.71 11.16 -8.76
N PHE A 42 -7.66 10.41 -9.04
CA PHE A 42 -6.32 10.96 -9.28
C PHE A 42 -5.51 10.07 -10.23
N LYS A 43 -4.34 10.55 -10.68
CA LYS A 43 -3.54 9.87 -11.70
C LYS A 43 -2.81 8.60 -11.25
N TYR A 44 -2.88 8.26 -9.97
CA TYR A 44 -2.25 7.07 -9.37
C TYR A 44 -3.33 6.06 -8.98
N LEU A 45 -2.94 4.83 -8.65
CA LEU A 45 -3.87 3.85 -8.05
C LEU A 45 -4.01 4.08 -6.55
N GLY A 46 -2.90 4.30 -5.84
CA GLY A 46 -2.89 4.50 -4.41
C GLY A 46 -1.70 5.34 -3.95
N MET A 47 -1.79 5.85 -2.72
CA MET A 47 -0.65 6.41 -1.97
C MET A 47 -0.88 6.29 -0.47
N ALA A 48 0.15 5.90 0.26
CA ALA A 48 0.18 5.81 1.71
C ALA A 48 1.13 6.84 2.36
N THR A 49 0.91 7.08 3.65
CA THR A 49 1.97 7.57 4.56
C THR A 49 2.59 6.39 5.28
N PHE A 50 3.90 6.46 5.56
CA PHE A 50 4.57 5.43 6.36
C PHE A 50 4.36 5.65 7.86
N PRO A 51 4.53 4.61 8.71
CA PRO A 51 4.33 4.72 10.14
C PRO A 51 5.28 5.71 10.82
N TRP A 52 6.54 5.82 10.36
CA TRP A 52 7.51 6.77 10.89
C TRP A 52 7.22 8.24 10.56
N ASP A 53 6.35 8.51 9.57
CA ASP A 53 5.94 9.87 9.22
C ASP A 53 4.85 10.42 10.17
N TYR A 54 4.20 9.54 10.95
CA TYR A 54 3.06 9.90 11.79
C TYR A 54 3.38 11.03 12.77
N ALA A 55 4.53 10.96 13.45
CA ALA A 55 4.92 11.95 14.45
C ALA A 55 5.10 13.35 13.85
N SER A 56 5.60 13.42 12.61
CA SER A 56 5.86 14.67 11.90
C SER A 56 4.58 15.31 11.34
N ASN A 57 3.63 14.51 10.87
CA ASN A 57 2.38 15.03 10.31
C ASN A 57 1.18 14.10 10.53
N PRO A 58 0.68 13.98 11.78
CA PRO A 58 -0.35 13.00 12.12
C PRO A 58 -1.69 13.30 11.46
N LYS A 59 -1.94 14.56 11.10
CA LYS A 59 -3.22 15.03 10.55
C LYS A 59 -3.54 14.46 9.17
N ILE A 60 -2.52 14.09 8.40
CA ILE A 60 -2.74 13.51 7.07
C ILE A 60 -2.65 11.99 7.07
N ASP A 61 -2.12 11.37 8.11
CA ASP A 61 -1.80 9.94 8.09
C ASP A 61 -2.96 9.02 7.65
N GLY A 62 -2.65 8.07 6.78
CA GLY A 62 -3.59 7.12 6.18
C GLY A 62 -3.24 6.84 4.71
N ILE A 63 -4.21 6.29 3.97
CA ILE A 63 -4.05 5.93 2.56
C ILE A 63 -5.08 6.62 1.68
N ARG A 64 -4.70 6.92 0.45
CA ARG A 64 -5.60 7.36 -0.62
C ARG A 64 -5.67 6.26 -1.68
N VAL A 65 -6.87 6.00 -2.18
CA VAL A 65 -7.13 4.93 -3.15
C VAL A 65 -7.99 5.49 -4.27
N GLN A 66 -7.61 5.19 -5.51
CA GLN A 66 -8.36 5.53 -6.71
C GLN A 66 -9.70 4.79 -6.66
N TYR A 67 -10.82 5.53 -6.62
CA TYR A 67 -12.13 4.94 -6.38
C TYR A 67 -12.50 3.87 -7.40
N SER A 68 -12.02 4.00 -8.64
CA SER A 68 -12.24 3.06 -9.74
C SER A 68 -11.36 1.80 -9.69
N SER A 69 -10.47 1.69 -8.70
CA SER A 69 -9.70 0.47 -8.38
C SER A 69 -10.34 -0.43 -7.31
N LEU A 70 -11.48 0.00 -6.75
CA LEU A 70 -12.25 -0.82 -5.82
C LEU A 70 -12.84 -2.06 -6.51
N PRO A 71 -13.27 -3.09 -5.73
CA PRO A 71 -13.93 -4.26 -6.29
C PRO A 71 -15.09 -3.90 -7.23
N GLY A 72 -15.02 -4.34 -8.48
CA GLY A 72 -16.01 -4.03 -9.52
C GLY A 72 -15.85 -2.66 -10.18
N GLY A 73 -14.75 -1.96 -9.93
CA GLY A 73 -14.40 -0.69 -10.55
C GLY A 73 -14.02 -0.81 -12.03
N SER A 74 -13.81 0.34 -12.67
CA SER A 74 -13.61 0.46 -14.12
C SER A 74 -12.15 0.35 -14.58
N ILE A 75 -11.17 0.30 -13.66
CA ILE A 75 -9.77 0.14 -14.03
C ILE A 75 -9.47 -1.34 -14.26
N THR A 76 -9.43 -1.75 -15.54
CA THR A 76 -9.06 -3.11 -15.94
C THR A 76 -7.76 -3.55 -15.26
N ASN A 77 -7.75 -4.79 -14.74
CA ASN A 77 -6.64 -5.44 -14.02
C ASN A 77 -6.32 -4.89 -12.62
N TYR A 78 -6.98 -3.82 -12.17
CA TYR A 78 -6.76 -3.20 -10.86
C TYR A 78 -8.08 -2.95 -10.13
N ASN A 79 -9.11 -3.76 -10.40
CA ASN A 79 -10.49 -3.56 -9.93
C ASN A 79 -10.98 -4.68 -9.00
N GLU A 80 -10.07 -5.33 -8.25
CA GLU A 80 -10.40 -6.31 -7.21
C GLU A 80 -10.11 -5.76 -5.79
N GLY A 81 -9.72 -4.48 -5.69
CA GLY A 81 -9.45 -3.80 -4.43
C GLY A 81 -8.06 -4.08 -3.84
N LYS A 82 -7.14 -4.71 -4.60
CA LYS A 82 -5.80 -5.02 -4.06
C LYS A 82 -4.89 -3.81 -3.97
N THR A 83 -5.20 -2.74 -4.71
CA THR A 83 -4.57 -1.42 -4.49
C THR A 83 -4.69 -0.99 -3.02
N ALA A 84 -5.87 -1.10 -2.40
CA ALA A 84 -6.02 -0.73 -0.98
C ALA A 84 -5.22 -1.65 -0.04
N THR A 85 -5.03 -2.92 -0.43
CA THR A 85 -4.19 -3.88 0.32
C THR A 85 -2.71 -3.46 0.24
N HIS A 86 -2.22 -3.15 -0.96
CA HIS A 86 -0.86 -2.64 -1.19
C HIS A 86 -0.57 -1.38 -0.35
N GLU A 87 -1.43 -0.36 -0.43
CA GLU A 87 -1.25 0.88 0.32
C GLU A 87 -1.33 0.67 1.84
N ALA A 88 -2.20 -0.24 2.31
CA ALA A 88 -2.23 -0.59 3.73
C ALA A 88 -0.91 -1.23 4.17
N GLY A 89 -0.26 -2.04 3.32
CA GLY A 89 1.08 -2.58 3.56
C GLY A 89 2.11 -1.48 3.85
N HIS A 90 2.13 -0.42 3.04
CA HIS A 90 2.97 0.76 3.30
C HIS A 90 2.61 1.48 4.59
N TRP A 91 1.32 1.65 4.90
CA TRP A 91 0.88 2.25 6.17
C TRP A 91 1.34 1.47 7.40
N PHE A 92 1.48 0.14 7.26
CA PHE A 92 2.08 -0.76 8.24
C PHE A 92 3.62 -0.91 8.11
N GLY A 93 4.27 -0.15 7.24
CA GLY A 93 5.73 -0.08 7.15
C GLY A 93 6.41 -1.11 6.24
N LEU A 94 5.67 -1.72 5.32
CA LEU A 94 6.27 -2.54 4.26
C LEU A 94 6.77 -1.68 3.11
N TYR A 95 7.93 -2.03 2.57
CA TYR A 95 8.46 -1.46 1.35
C TYR A 95 8.01 -2.25 0.13
N HIS A 96 8.19 -1.68 -1.07
CA HIS A 96 8.03 -2.47 -2.29
C HIS A 96 9.05 -3.61 -2.32
N THR A 97 8.67 -4.76 -2.88
CA THR A 97 9.54 -5.95 -2.97
C THR A 97 10.82 -5.72 -3.79
N PHE A 98 10.82 -4.69 -4.63
CA PHE A 98 11.96 -4.27 -5.46
C PHE A 98 12.70 -3.05 -4.88
N GLN A 99 12.27 -2.54 -3.72
CA GLN A 99 12.93 -1.40 -3.08
C GLN A 99 14.22 -1.88 -2.43
N GLY A 100 15.35 -1.51 -3.02
CA GLY A 100 16.67 -2.04 -2.63
C GLY A 100 17.30 -2.97 -3.68
N GLY A 101 16.53 -3.39 -4.68
CA GLY A 101 17.02 -4.15 -5.84
C GLY A 101 17.60 -5.52 -5.47
N CYS A 102 18.49 -6.02 -6.33
CA CYS A 102 19.15 -7.32 -6.14
C CYS A 102 20.23 -7.29 -5.03
N THR A 103 19.82 -6.99 -3.80
CA THR A 103 20.67 -7.00 -2.60
C THR A 103 20.09 -7.94 -1.56
N SER A 104 20.92 -8.39 -0.61
CA SER A 104 20.44 -9.23 0.50
C SER A 104 19.55 -8.47 1.48
N THR A 105 19.65 -7.14 1.53
CA THR A 105 18.78 -6.30 2.35
C THR A 105 17.41 -6.12 1.69
N ASN A 106 17.39 -5.91 0.37
CA ASN A 106 16.18 -5.70 -0.42
C ASN A 106 15.17 -4.77 0.29
N ASP A 107 13.93 -5.22 0.49
CA ASP A 107 12.81 -4.54 1.11
C ASP A 107 12.82 -4.59 2.66
N GLU A 108 13.98 -4.93 3.24
CA GLU A 108 14.19 -5.20 4.67
C GLU A 108 13.37 -6.38 5.21
N VAL A 109 13.00 -7.33 4.35
CA VAL A 109 12.29 -8.55 4.74
C VAL A 109 12.98 -9.79 4.17
N ALA A 110 13.59 -10.57 5.06
CA ALA A 110 14.50 -11.64 4.68
C ALA A 110 13.90 -12.81 3.87
N ASP A 111 12.57 -13.01 3.93
CA ASP A 111 11.89 -14.08 3.17
C ASP A 111 11.20 -13.57 1.89
N THR A 112 11.38 -12.30 1.53
CA THR A 112 11.02 -11.75 0.22
C THR A 112 12.20 -11.97 -0.72
N PRO A 113 12.07 -12.78 -1.80
CA PRO A 113 13.10 -12.88 -2.82
C PRO A 113 13.41 -11.49 -3.42
N ALA A 114 14.69 -11.22 -3.68
CA ALA A 114 15.12 -9.94 -4.20
C ALA A 114 14.66 -9.75 -5.65
N GLN A 115 14.26 -8.52 -5.97
CA GLN A 115 13.68 -8.17 -7.27
C GLN A 115 14.30 -6.87 -7.77
N SER A 116 14.78 -6.84 -9.01
CA SER A 116 15.47 -5.66 -9.56
C SER A 116 14.53 -4.48 -9.88
N SER A 117 13.27 -4.78 -10.17
CA SER A 117 12.30 -3.84 -10.74
C SER A 117 10.88 -4.36 -10.58
N SER A 118 9.90 -3.48 -10.49
CA SER A 118 8.48 -3.85 -10.37
C SER A 118 7.99 -4.76 -11.49
N THR A 119 7.12 -5.71 -11.18
CA THR A 119 6.44 -6.53 -12.18
C THR A 119 5.34 -5.73 -12.87
N SER A 120 5.12 -5.98 -14.16
CA SER A 120 3.93 -5.51 -14.88
C SER A 120 3.19 -6.72 -15.44
N GLY A 121 1.87 -6.72 -15.28
CA GLY A 121 1.03 -7.84 -15.70
C GLY A 121 1.02 -9.02 -14.73
N CYS A 122 0.91 -10.22 -15.31
CA CYS A 122 0.89 -11.50 -14.60
C CYS A 122 1.87 -12.50 -15.24
N PRO A 123 3.17 -12.19 -15.30
CA PRO A 123 4.13 -13.11 -15.91
C PRO A 123 4.29 -14.38 -15.09
N THR A 124 4.80 -15.45 -15.69
CA THR A 124 5.12 -16.70 -14.98
C THR A 124 6.63 -16.87 -14.89
N GLY A 125 7.15 -17.23 -13.73
CA GLY A 125 8.58 -17.59 -13.59
C GLY A 125 9.54 -16.43 -13.81
N ARG A 126 9.10 -15.19 -13.53
CA ARG A 126 9.97 -14.01 -13.65
C ARG A 126 11.10 -14.13 -12.61
N ASP A 127 12.32 -13.93 -13.05
CA ASP A 127 13.51 -13.98 -12.23
C ASP A 127 14.47 -12.89 -12.71
N SER A 128 14.57 -11.81 -11.93
CA SER A 128 15.31 -10.62 -12.33
C SER A 128 16.63 -10.43 -11.58
N CYS A 129 16.93 -11.32 -10.62
CA CYS A 129 18.13 -11.26 -9.80
C CYS A 129 18.84 -12.61 -9.80
N SER A 130 20.18 -12.63 -9.70
CA SER A 130 20.91 -13.90 -9.53
C SER A 130 20.90 -14.44 -8.09
N LEU A 131 20.24 -13.73 -7.17
CA LEU A 131 20.05 -14.17 -5.79
C LEU A 131 18.96 -15.26 -5.73
N PRO A 132 18.96 -16.14 -4.72
CA PRO A 132 18.00 -17.25 -4.65
C PRO A 132 16.54 -16.79 -4.61
N GLY A 133 15.69 -17.47 -5.38
CA GLY A 133 14.24 -17.27 -5.41
C GLY A 133 13.77 -16.49 -6.65
N LEU A 134 12.56 -16.80 -7.13
CA LEU A 134 11.93 -16.05 -8.23
C LEU A 134 11.41 -14.70 -7.73
N ASP A 135 11.25 -13.74 -8.63
CA ASP A 135 10.63 -12.45 -8.31
C ASP A 135 9.26 -12.71 -7.63
N PRO A 136 8.94 -12.03 -6.52
CA PRO A 136 7.74 -12.25 -5.73
C PRO A 136 6.48 -11.65 -6.39
N ILE A 137 6.18 -12.04 -7.62
CA ILE A 137 5.12 -11.49 -8.48
C ILE A 137 3.70 -11.56 -7.91
N ASN A 138 3.46 -12.44 -6.93
CA ASN A 138 2.15 -12.61 -6.27
C ASN A 138 2.06 -11.86 -4.93
N ASN A 139 3.12 -11.16 -4.54
CA ASN A 139 3.19 -10.40 -3.29
C ASN A 139 2.44 -9.08 -3.43
N TYR A 140 1.65 -8.71 -2.43
CA TYR A 140 0.90 -7.44 -2.44
C TYR A 140 1.79 -6.20 -2.55
N MET A 141 3.10 -6.29 -2.24
CA MET A 141 4.04 -5.18 -2.32
C MET A 141 4.81 -5.08 -3.65
N ASP A 142 4.46 -5.87 -4.66
CA ASP A 142 4.89 -5.68 -6.06
C ASP A 142 3.88 -4.78 -6.83
N TYR A 143 4.02 -4.64 -8.16
CA TYR A 143 3.08 -3.93 -9.06
C TYR A 143 2.39 -4.82 -10.11
N SER A 144 2.31 -6.13 -9.86
CA SER A 144 1.49 -7.04 -10.67
C SER A 144 0.02 -6.63 -10.74
N TYR A 145 -0.73 -7.26 -11.65
CA TYR A 145 -2.19 -7.10 -11.69
C TYR A 145 -2.85 -7.68 -10.44
N ASP A 146 -4.03 -7.14 -10.09
CA ASP A 146 -4.77 -7.51 -8.89
C ASP A 146 -5.02 -9.02 -8.78
N ASN A 147 -5.33 -9.66 -9.91
CA ASN A 147 -5.64 -11.09 -9.99
C ASN A 147 -4.42 -12.01 -9.75
N CYS A 148 -3.21 -11.47 -9.75
CA CYS A 148 -1.98 -12.20 -9.43
C CYS A 148 -1.65 -12.12 -7.94
N TYR A 149 -2.14 -11.10 -7.24
CA TYR A 149 -1.82 -10.93 -5.82
C TYR A 149 -2.59 -11.88 -4.93
N ASN A 150 -1.87 -12.54 -4.02
CA ASN A 150 -2.49 -13.44 -3.06
C ASN A 150 -1.84 -13.47 -1.68
N GLN A 151 -0.70 -12.81 -1.45
CA GLN A 151 0.04 -13.02 -0.21
C GLN A 151 0.87 -11.82 0.27
N TYR A 152 1.03 -11.78 1.60
CA TYR A 152 2.24 -11.29 2.26
C TYR A 152 3.07 -12.50 2.70
N THR A 153 4.37 -12.31 2.90
CA THR A 153 5.21 -13.34 3.52
C THR A 153 5.04 -13.39 5.05
N PRO A 154 5.44 -14.49 5.70
CA PRO A 154 5.52 -14.55 7.16
C PRO A 154 6.36 -13.42 7.80
N ASN A 155 7.51 -13.07 7.21
CA ASN A 155 8.34 -12.00 7.78
C ASN A 155 7.81 -10.60 7.46
N GLN A 156 7.06 -10.40 6.37
CA GLN A 156 6.29 -9.17 6.16
C GLN A 156 5.26 -8.99 7.28
N SER A 157 4.55 -10.06 7.67
CA SER A 157 3.61 -10.04 8.81
C SER A 157 4.30 -9.73 10.14
N SER A 158 5.51 -10.27 10.34
CA SER A 158 6.35 -9.96 11.50
C SER A 158 6.78 -8.50 11.52
N ARG A 159 7.22 -7.96 10.37
CA ARG A 159 7.59 -6.55 10.21
C ARG A 159 6.40 -5.64 10.48
N ILE A 160 5.21 -5.94 9.94
CA ILE A 160 3.97 -5.21 10.23
C ILE A 160 3.74 -5.12 11.76
N SER A 161 3.91 -6.22 12.48
CA SER A 161 3.71 -6.27 13.94
C SER A 161 4.75 -5.43 14.69
N GLN A 162 6.00 -5.44 14.24
CA GLN A 162 7.07 -4.61 14.80
C GLN A 162 6.83 -3.12 14.55
N MET A 163 6.47 -2.75 13.32
CA MET A 163 6.16 -1.36 12.95
C MET A 163 4.93 -0.84 13.67
N TRP A 164 3.91 -1.69 13.86
CA TRP A 164 2.76 -1.36 14.68
C TRP A 164 3.17 -1.01 16.11
N THR A 165 3.92 -1.89 16.77
CA THR A 165 4.40 -1.69 18.14
C THR A 165 5.27 -0.42 18.25
N ALA A 166 6.11 -0.16 17.25
CA ALA A 166 7.03 0.98 17.29
C ALA A 166 6.34 2.35 17.08
N TYR A 167 5.29 2.42 16.25
CA TYR A 167 4.76 3.72 15.77
C TYR A 167 3.26 3.91 15.99
N ARG A 168 2.50 2.84 16.23
CA ARG A 168 1.02 2.87 16.19
C ARG A 168 0.36 2.53 17.54
N GLY A 169 1.08 1.86 18.46
CA GLY A 169 0.65 1.58 19.84
C GLY A 169 0.51 0.11 20.16
#